data_AF-A0A3C1A509-F1
#
_entry.id   AF-A0A3C1A509-F1
#
_cell.length_a   1.000
_cell.length_b   1.000
_cell.length_c   1.000
_cell.angle_alpha   90.00
_cell.angle_beta   90.00
_cell.angle_gamma   90.00
#
_symmetry.space_group_name_H-M   'P 1'
#
loop_
_entity.id
_entity.type
_entity.pdbx_description
1 polymer ?
#
loop_
_entity_poly.entity_id
_entity_poly.type
_entity_poly.pdbx_seq_one_letter_code
_entity_poly.pdbx_strand_id
1 'polypeptide(L)'
;MEKIYDLISGVNDSINGFVWGVPMLVLLVGTGIVMTFVTKWFQIVHAKQWFSKTIGSVFKKDSKARDRSDKHSISQFQSLCTALAATVGTGNIAGVATAIVAGGPGAVFWMWFA
;
A
#
# COMPACT_ATOMS: atom_id res chain seq x y z
N MET A 1 -40.10 1.68 -13.35
CA MET A 1 -39.03 0.89 -12.71
C MET A 1 -37.74 1.02 -13.52
N GLU A 2 -37.71 0.66 -14.81
CA GLU A 2 -36.51 0.75 -15.68
C GLU A 2 -35.83 2.13 -15.70
N LYS A 3 -36.59 3.22 -15.93
CA LYS A 3 -36.04 4.60 -15.90
C LYS A 3 -35.35 5.00 -14.60
N ILE A 4 -35.76 4.43 -13.45
CA ILE A 4 -35.13 4.73 -12.15
C ILE A 4 -33.81 3.95 -12.03
N TYR A 5 -33.79 2.70 -12.50
CA TYR A 5 -32.55 1.92 -12.57
C TYR A 5 -31.53 2.57 -13.51
N ASP A 6 -31.97 3.07 -14.67
CA ASP A 6 -31.11 3.75 -15.64
C ASP A 6 -30.53 5.07 -15.10
N LEU A 7 -31.32 5.80 -14.30
CA LEU A 7 -30.83 7.02 -13.64
C LEU A 7 -29.81 6.68 -12.53
N ILE A 8 -30.06 5.63 -11.75
CA ILE A 8 -29.15 5.21 -10.68
C ILE A 8 -27.84 4.66 -11.27
N SER A 9 -27.91 3.84 -12.32
CA SER A 9 -26.72 3.31 -12.99
C SER A 9 -25.92 4.42 -13.66
N GLY A 10 -26.57 5.36 -14.36
CA GLY A 10 -25.88 6.47 -15.01
C GLY A 10 -25.14 7.39 -14.03
N VAL A 11 -25.74 7.67 -12.87
CA VAL A 11 -25.08 8.42 -11.79
C VAL A 11 -23.93 7.60 -11.19
N ASN A 12 -24.15 6.31 -10.94
CA ASN A 12 -23.13 5.42 -10.40
C ASN A 12 -21.90 5.32 -11.32
N ASP A 13 -22.11 5.18 -12.63
CA ASP A 13 -21.03 5.07 -13.61
C ASP A 13 -20.23 6.38 -13.72
N SER A 14 -20.92 7.51 -13.63
CA SER A 14 -20.27 8.84 -13.63
C SER A 14 -19.38 9.02 -12.39
N ILE A 15 -19.86 8.62 -11.21
CA ILE A 15 -19.09 8.68 -9.97
C ILE A 15 -17.95 7.66 -10.01
N ASN A 16 -18.21 6.43 -10.49
CA ASN A 16 -17.22 5.37 -10.57
C ASN A 16 -16.06 5.75 -11.49
N GLY A 17 -16.35 6.34 -12.66
CA GLY A 17 -15.32 6.83 -13.57
C GLY A 17 -14.47 7.97 -13.00
N PHE A 18 -15.03 8.80 -12.13
CA PHE A 18 -14.30 9.89 -11.49
C PHE A 18 -13.47 9.40 -10.28
N VAL A 19 -14.08 8.60 -9.40
CA VAL A 19 -13.49 8.16 -8.13
C VAL A 19 -12.54 6.99 -8.33
N TRP A 20 -12.84 6.03 -9.20
CA TRP A 20 -12.04 4.83 -9.40
C TRP A 20 -11.30 4.81 -10.75
N GLY A 21 -11.47 5.86 -11.54
CA GLY A 21 -10.78 6.01 -12.82
C GLY A 21 -9.43 6.72 -12.70
N VAL A 22 -9.08 7.41 -13.78
CA VAL A 22 -7.78 8.09 -13.94
C VAL A 22 -7.47 9.11 -12.82
N PRO A 23 -8.42 9.91 -12.29
CA PRO A 23 -8.11 10.91 -11.26
C PRO A 23 -7.53 10.29 -9.98
N MET A 24 -8.06 9.16 -9.52
CA MET A 24 -7.54 8.45 -8.34
C MET A 24 -6.14 7.90 -8.58
N LEU A 25 -5.90 7.31 -9.75
CA LEU A 25 -4.56 6.80 -10.10
C LEU A 25 -3.52 7.93 -10.12
N VAL A 26 -3.87 9.09 -10.70
CA VAL A 26 -3.00 10.28 -10.75
C VAL A 26 -2.72 10.80 -9.34
N LEU A 27 -3.73 10.88 -8.48
CA LEU A 27 -3.55 11.34 -7.10
C LEU A 27 -2.70 10.37 -6.27
N LEU A 28 -2.88 9.06 -6.45
CA LEU A 28 -2.13 8.03 -5.74
C LEU A 28 -0.64 8.08 -6.12
N VAL A 29 -0.34 8.00 -7.42
CA VAL A 29 1.04 8.07 -7.92
C VAL A 29 1.65 9.45 -7.63
N GLY A 30 0.88 10.53 -7.82
CA GLY A 30 1.31 11.89 -7.53
C GLY A 30 1.69 12.09 -6.06
N THR A 31 0.89 11.58 -5.12
CA THR A 31 1.20 11.61 -3.69
C THR A 31 2.47 10.80 -3.39
N GLY A 32 2.63 9.64 -4.02
CA GLY A 32 3.84 8.83 -3.91
C GLY A 32 5.10 9.60 -4.34
N ILE A 33 5.04 10.23 -5.52
CA ILE A 33 6.13 11.06 -6.06
C ILE A 33 6.44 12.24 -5.13
N VAL A 34 5.42 12.98 -4.70
CA VAL A 34 5.57 14.11 -3.76
C VAL A 34 6.23 13.65 -2.46
N MET A 35 5.77 12.53 -1.90
CA MET A 35 6.34 11.99 -0.67
C MET A 35 7.79 11.56 -0.86
N THR A 36 8.15 10.95 -2.00
CA THR A 36 9.53 10.57 -2.33
C THR A 36 10.45 11.80 -2.42
N PHE A 37 9.99 12.92 -2.98
CA PHE A 37 10.75 14.16 -3.02
C PHE A 37 10.88 14.82 -1.64
N VAL A 38 9.78 14.91 -0.88
CA VAL A 38 9.77 15.49 0.48
C VAL A 38 10.69 14.70 1.42
N THR A 39 10.69 13.37 1.31
CA THR A 39 11.57 12.50 2.10
C THR A 39 12.98 12.36 1.51
N LYS A 40 13.33 13.08 0.45
CA LYS A 40 14.65 13.06 -0.20
C LYS A 40 15.13 11.65 -0.54
N TRP A 41 14.26 10.84 -1.17
CA TRP A 41 14.60 9.48 -1.57
C TRP A 41 14.96 8.58 -0.38
N PHE A 42 14.30 8.80 0.78
CA PHE A 42 14.53 8.05 2.01
C PHE A 42 14.50 6.53 1.79
N GLN A 43 13.60 6.05 0.93
CA GLN A 43 13.45 4.64 0.54
C GLN A 43 14.78 4.02 0.06
N ILE A 44 15.59 4.75 -0.71
CA ILE A 44 16.86 4.25 -1.27
C ILE A 44 18.05 4.67 -0.40
N VAL A 45 18.10 5.92 0.05
CA VAL A 45 19.25 6.47 0.79
C VAL A 45 19.36 5.84 2.20
N HIS A 46 18.23 5.53 2.83
CA HIS A 46 18.19 4.99 4.19
C HIS A 46 17.74 3.52 4.23
N ALA A 47 17.81 2.83 3.07
CA ALA A 47 17.52 1.40 2.93
C ALA A 47 18.34 0.50 3.88
N LYS A 48 19.54 0.93 4.29
CA LYS A 48 20.34 0.22 5.29
C LYS A 48 19.85 0.46 6.72
N GLN A 49 19.33 1.65 7.00
CA GLN A 49 18.87 2.03 8.34
C GLN A 49 17.51 1.43 8.68
N TRP A 50 16.51 1.48 7.79
CA TRP A 50 15.21 0.84 8.06
C TRP A 50 15.36 -0.69 8.14
N PHE A 51 16.21 -1.33 7.35
CA PHE A 51 16.47 -2.78 7.42
C PHE A 51 17.18 -3.14 8.73
N SER A 52 18.20 -2.37 9.13
CA SER A 52 18.89 -2.60 10.40
C SER A 52 18.02 -2.33 11.63
N LYS A 53 17.08 -1.38 11.56
CA LYS A 53 16.19 -1.04 12.68
C LYS A 53 14.91 -1.85 12.72
N THR A 54 14.43 -2.36 11.59
CA THR A 54 13.20 -3.15 11.50
C THR A 54 13.53 -4.64 11.55
N ILE A 55 14.38 -5.14 10.64
CA ILE A 55 14.74 -6.57 10.59
C ILE A 55 15.92 -6.87 11.53
N GLY A 56 16.93 -6.00 11.57
CA GLY A 56 18.08 -6.18 12.46
C GLY A 56 17.76 -6.09 13.96
N SER A 57 16.71 -5.36 14.36
CA SER A 57 16.27 -5.32 15.76
C SER A 57 15.33 -6.47 16.15
N VAL A 58 14.82 -7.24 15.19
CA VAL A 58 14.02 -8.45 15.46
C VAL A 58 14.93 -9.57 15.96
N PHE A 59 16.15 -9.65 15.41
CA PHE A 59 17.15 -10.65 15.80
C PHE A 59 18.08 -10.20 16.92
N LYS A 60 18.28 -8.88 17.11
CA LYS A 60 18.96 -8.35 18.28
C LYS A 60 17.97 -8.28 19.44
N LYS A 61 18.08 -9.25 20.34
CA LYS A 61 17.42 -9.34 21.64
C LYS A 61 17.91 -8.20 22.56
N ASP A 62 17.69 -6.95 22.16
CA ASP A 62 17.98 -5.81 23.00
C ASP A 62 16.75 -5.56 23.86
N SER A 63 16.90 -5.94 25.13
CA SER A 63 16.03 -5.76 26.28
C SER A 63 15.77 -4.28 26.63
N LYS A 64 15.66 -3.42 25.62
CA LYS A 64 15.34 -2.01 25.75
C LYS A 64 14.11 -1.70 24.91
N ALA A 65 13.01 -2.35 25.30
CA ALA A 65 11.77 -1.61 25.44
C ALA A 65 12.10 -0.36 26.23
N ARG A 66 12.36 0.75 25.52
CA ARG A 66 12.49 2.06 26.12
C ARG A 66 11.14 2.40 26.70
N ASP A 67 10.94 1.98 27.94
CA ASP A 67 10.45 2.81 29.04
C ASP A 67 9.44 3.89 28.61
N ARG A 68 8.36 3.45 27.98
CA ARG A 68 7.11 4.20 27.89
C ARG A 68 6.01 3.23 28.25
N SER A 69 5.73 3.24 29.55
CA SER A 69 4.42 3.00 30.17
C SER A 69 3.24 3.02 29.18
N ASP A 70 2.97 1.92 28.49
CA ASP A 70 1.68 1.66 27.86
C ASP A 70 1.49 0.14 27.77
N LYS A 71 0.50 -0.39 28.50
CA LYS A 71 0.14 -1.82 28.54
C LYS A 71 -0.35 -2.38 27.19
N HIS A 72 -0.22 -1.61 26.12
CA HIS A 72 -0.70 -1.90 24.77
C HIS A 72 0.40 -1.76 23.70
N SER A 73 1.68 -1.62 24.07
CA SER A 73 2.77 -1.55 23.10
C SER A 73 3.16 -2.93 22.57
N ILE A 74 2.83 -3.23 21.31
CA ILE A 74 3.27 -4.45 20.60
C ILE A 74 4.74 -4.33 20.17
N SER A 75 5.44 -5.47 20.03
CA SER A 75 6.83 -5.51 19.54
C SER A 75 6.93 -4.98 18.10
N GLN A 76 8.09 -4.44 17.71
CA GLN A 76 8.34 -4.00 16.33
C GLN A 76 8.09 -5.12 15.31
N PHE A 77 8.49 -6.36 15.63
CA PHE A 77 8.18 -7.52 14.80
C PHE A 77 6.68 -7.78 14.69
N GLN A 78 5.97 -7.71 15.81
CA GLN A 78 4.53 -7.93 15.85
C GLN A 78 3.79 -6.86 15.04
N SER A 79 4.20 -5.59 15.14
CA SER A 79 3.64 -4.51 14.32
C SER A 79 3.88 -4.71 12.83
N LEU A 80 5.06 -5.22 12.44
CA LEU A 80 5.38 -5.55 11.05
C LEU A 80 4.50 -6.71 10.56
N CYS A 81 4.36 -7.78 11.35
CA CYS A 81 3.49 -8.91 11.02
C CYS A 81 2.02 -8.49 10.89
N THR A 82 1.52 -7.62 11.77
CA THR A 82 0.16 -7.09 11.69
C THR A 82 -0.05 -6.25 10.43
N ALA A 83 0.91 -5.39 10.08
CA ALA A 83 0.85 -4.60 8.85
C ALA A 83 0.89 -5.50 7.60
N LEU A 84 1.80 -6.47 7.54
CA LEU A 84 1.90 -7.42 6.43
C LEU A 84 0.65 -8.28 6.27
N ALA A 85 0.08 -8.77 7.37
CA ALA A 85 -1.16 -9.53 7.36
C ALA A 85 -2.35 -8.70 6.86
N ALA A 86 -2.36 -7.39 7.13
CA ALA A 86 -3.39 -6.49 6.63
C ALA A 86 -3.23 -6.21 5.11
N THR A 87 -1.99 -6.20 4.60
CA THR A 87 -1.72 -5.87 3.20
C THR A 87 -1.62 -7.07 2.27
N VAL A 88 -1.30 -8.26 2.76
CA VAL A 88 -1.13 -9.48 1.96
C VAL A 88 -2.38 -10.35 2.09
N GLY A 89 -3.08 -10.57 0.98
CA GLY A 89 -4.29 -11.39 0.96
C GLY A 89 -4.62 -11.97 -0.41
N THR A 90 -5.74 -12.70 -0.49
CA THR A 90 -6.25 -13.29 -1.73
C THR A 90 -6.47 -12.25 -2.82
N GLY A 91 -6.85 -11.03 -2.46
CA GLY A 91 -7.02 -9.90 -3.36
C GLY A 91 -5.74 -9.53 -4.13
N ASN A 92 -4.57 -9.60 -3.50
CA ASN A 92 -3.31 -9.34 -4.22
C ASN A 92 -2.98 -10.48 -5.19
N ILE A 93 -3.27 -11.73 -4.82
CA ILE A 93 -2.98 -12.89 -5.69
C ILE A 93 -3.90 -12.84 -6.93
N ALA A 94 -5.21 -12.74 -6.71
CA ALA A 94 -6.20 -12.66 -7.78
C ALA A 94 -6.04 -11.39 -8.61
N GLY A 95 -5.82 -10.24 -7.96
CA GLY A 95 -5.63 -8.95 -8.62
C GLY A 95 -4.40 -8.93 -9.52
N VAL A 96 -3.27 -9.49 -9.04
CA VAL A 96 -2.05 -9.62 -9.87
C VAL A 96 -2.28 -10.56 -11.04
N ALA A 97 -2.95 -11.70 -10.83
CA ALA A 97 -3.29 -12.62 -11.91
C ALA A 97 -4.18 -11.95 -12.96
N THR A 98 -5.24 -11.25 -12.56
CA THR A 98 -6.13 -10.51 -13.47
C THR A 98 -5.39 -9.40 -14.21
N ALA A 99 -4.50 -8.66 -13.53
CA ALA A 99 -3.73 -7.60 -14.16
C ALA A 99 -2.75 -8.12 -15.22
N ILE A 100 -2.12 -9.28 -14.98
CA ILE A 100 -1.24 -9.93 -15.97
C ILE A 100 -2.05 -10.46 -17.14
N VAL A 101 -3.20 -11.08 -16.88
CA VAL A 101 -4.07 -11.61 -17.95
C VAL A 101 -4.67 -10.49 -18.81
N ALA A 102 -5.11 -9.39 -18.19
CA ALA A 102 -5.75 -8.28 -18.89
C ALA A 102 -4.73 -7.29 -19.52
N GLY A 103 -3.64 -7.01 -18.83
CA GLY A 103 -2.63 -6.00 -19.21
C GLY A 103 -1.34 -6.56 -19.79
N GLY A 104 -1.19 -7.89 -19.85
CA GLY A 104 0.02 -8.58 -20.28
C GLY A 104 1.14 -8.55 -19.22
N PRO A 105 2.32 -9.13 -19.56
CA PRO A 105 3.44 -9.25 -18.61
C PRO A 105 4.01 -7.90 -18.17
N GLY A 106 3.78 -6.84 -18.95
CA GLY A 106 4.18 -5.46 -18.60
C GLY A 106 3.49 -4.91 -17.35
N ALA A 107 2.35 -5.49 -16.92
CA ALA A 107 1.68 -5.09 -15.68
C ALA A 107 2.58 -5.23 -14.45
N VAL A 108 3.45 -6.24 -14.42
CA VAL A 108 4.38 -6.49 -13.30
C VAL A 108 5.39 -5.34 -13.16
N PHE A 109 5.87 -4.81 -14.29
CA PHE A 109 6.78 -3.66 -14.28
C PHE A 109 6.13 -2.44 -13.63
N TRP A 110 4.88 -2.15 -13.99
CA TRP A 110 4.14 -1.02 -13.42
C TRP A 110 3.80 -1.20 -11.94
N MET A 111 3.58 -2.44 -11.48
CA MET A 111 3.37 -2.73 -10.06
C MET A 111 4.60 -2.48 -9.19
N TRP A 112 5.82 -2.59 -9.72
CA TRP A 112 7.02 -2.25 -8.97
C TRP A 112 7.26 -0.75 -8.85
N PHE A 113 6.74 0.03 -9.80
CA PHE A 113 6.83 1.49 -9.77
C PHE A 113 5.72 2.14 -8.94
N ALA A 114 4.58 1.46 -8.80
CA ALA A 114 3.46 1.86 -7.95
C ALA A 114 3.79 1.66 -6.46
#